data_AF-A0A6V7M8Y0-F1
#
_entry.id   AF-A0A6V7M8Y0-F1
#
_cell.length_a   1.000
_cell.length_b   1.000
_cell.length_c   1.000
_cell.angle_alpha   90.00
_cell.angle_beta   90.00
_cell.angle_gamma   90.00
#
_symmetry.space_group_name_H-M   'P 1'
#
loop_
_entity.id
_entity.type
_entity.pdbx_description
1 polymer ?
#
loop_
_entity_poly.entity_id
_entity_poly.type
_entity_poly.pdbx_seq_one_letter_code
_entity_poly.pdbx_strand_id
1 'polypeptide(L)' 'MSTRVFVGGLTYRVRERDLEKFFRKCGRIKEIAMKNGFAFV' A
#
# COMPACT_ATOMS: atom_id res chain seq x y z
N MET A 1 -6.56 10.12 14.42
CA MET A 1 -7.27 9.13 13.58
C MET A 1 -6.24 8.42 12.71
N SER A 2 -6.29 7.09 12.60
CA SER A 2 -5.39 6.34 11.71
C SER A 2 -6.12 6.12 10.39
N THR A 3 -5.67 6.79 9.33
CA THR A 3 -6.20 6.57 7.99
C THR A 3 -5.54 5.31 7.44
N ARG A 4 -6.30 4.21 7.35
CA ARG A 4 -5.85 2.96 6.74
C ARG A 4 -6.58 2.77 5.41
N VAL A 5 -5.82 2.66 4.33
CA VAL A 5 -6.31 2.50 2.96
C VAL A 5 -6.19 1.03 2.57
N PHE A 6 -7.26 0.46 2.05
CA PHE A 6 -7.24 -0.88 1.46
C PHE A 6 -7.06 -0.79 -0.06
N VAL A 7 -6.15 -1.60 -0.59
CA VAL A 7 -5.88 -1.70 -2.03
C VAL A 7 -6.02 -3.15 -2.46
N GLY A 8 -7.11 -3.46 -3.17
CA GLY A 8 -7.37 -4.78 -3.75
C GLY A 8 -6.94 -4.87 -5.21
N GLY A 9 -6.90 -6.10 -5.76
CA GLY A 9 -6.58 -6.32 -7.17
C GLY A 9 -5.10 -6.17 -7.50
N LEU A 10 -4.23 -6.30 -6.49
CA LEU A 10 -2.79 -6.22 -6.70
C LEU A 10 -2.32 -7.45 -7.48
N THR A 11 -1.80 -7.20 -8.67
CA THR A 11 -1.11 -8.22 -9.46
C THR A 11 0.14 -8.69 -8.72
N TYR A 12 0.55 -9.94 -8.91
CA TYR A 12 1.75 -10.54 -8.31
C TYR A 12 3.06 -9.75 -8.54
N ARG A 13 3.06 -8.82 -9.50
CA ARG A 13 4.18 -7.93 -9.81
C ARG A 13 4.28 -6.72 -8.90
N VAL A 14 3.17 -6.30 -8.28
CA VAL A 14 3.18 -5.15 -7.38
C VAL A 14 3.94 -5.54 -6.13
N ARG A 15 4.86 -4.68 -5.69
CA ARG A 15 5.59 -4.84 -4.44
C ARG A 15 5.34 -3.66 -3.51
N GLU A 16 5.72 -3.85 -2.26
CA GLU A 16 5.60 -2.85 -1.20
C GLU A 16 6.22 -1.51 -1.59
N ARG A 17 7.41 -1.55 -2.23
CA ARG A 17 8.11 -0.38 -2.77
C ARG A 17 7.32 0.43 -3.79
N ASP A 18 6.43 -0.22 -4.56
CA ASP A 18 5.64 0.45 -5.59
C ASP A 18 4.47 1.19 -4.96
N LEU A 19 3.82 0.56 -3.97
CA LEU A 19 2.82 1.19 -3.11
C LEU A 19 3.45 2.36 -2.33
N GLU A 20 4.64 2.16 -1.76
CA GLU A 20 5.35 3.19 -1.01
C GLU A 20 5.64 4.41 -1.89
N LYS A 21 6.17 4.20 -3.10
CA LYS A 21 6.39 5.29 -4.07
C LYS A 21 5.10 5.99 -4.50
N PHE A 22 4.01 5.24 -4.65
CA PHE A 22 2.72 5.77 -5.06
C PHE A 22 2.11 6.65 -3.94
N PHE A 23 2.01 6.11 -2.73
CA PHE A 23 1.41 6.78 -1.57
C PHE A 23 2.32 7.83 -0.93
N ARG A 24 3.63 7.85 -1.24
CA ARG A 24 4.55 8.92 -0.83
C ARG A 24 4.05 10.30 -1.28
N LYS A 25 3.29 10.39 -2.38
CA LYS A 25 2.65 11.64 -2.82
C LYS A 25 1.43 12.03 -1.98
N CYS A 26 0.74 11.06 -1.38
CA CYS A 26 -0.44 11.29 -0.55
C CYS A 26 -0.07 11.70 0.88
N GLY A 27 1.13 11.32 1.37
CA GLY A 27 1.61 11.75 2.68
C GLY A 27 2.62 10.79 3.29
N ARG A 28 2.78 10.91 4.61
CA ARG A 28 3.73 10.09 5.38
C ARG A 28 3.10 8.72 5.65
N ILE A 29 3.65 7.70 5.01
CA ILE A 29 3.23 6.31 5.19
C ILE A 29 3.74 5.83 6.54
N LYS A 30 2.86 5.24 7.35
CA LYS A 30 3.20 4.73 8.68
C LYS A 30 3.61 3.26 8.62
N GLU A 31 2.85 2.47 7.89
CA GLU A 31 3.01 1.03 7.78
C GLU A 31 2.37 0.57 6.48
N ILE A 32 3.03 -0.34 5.76
CA ILE A 32 2.43 -1.04 4.63
C ILE A 32 2.33 -2.51 5.05
N ALA A 33 1.17 -3.11 4.85
CA ALA A 33 0.94 -4.52 5.10
C ALA A 33 0.50 -5.18 3.80
N MET A 34 1.47 -5.79 3.11
CA MET A 34 1.22 -6.49 1.85
C MET A 34 0.77 -7.94 2.08
N LYS A 35 -0.28 -8.37 1.38
CA LYS A 35 -0.77 -9.76 1.36
C LYS A 35 -0.95 -10.24 -0.09
N ASN A 36 -1.17 -11.55 -0.26
CA ASN A 36 -1.39 -12.12 -1.59
C ASN A 36 -2.69 -11.59 -2.20
N GLY A 37 -2.56 -10.66 -3.15
CA GLY A 37 -3.67 -10.08 -3.92
C GLY A 37 -4.23 -8.75 -3.38
N PHE A 38 -3.76 -8.26 -2.23
CA PHE A 38 -4.20 -6.99 -1.65
C PHE A 38 -3.18 -6.43 -0.66
N ALA A 39 -3.25 -5.12 -0.38
CA ALA A 39 -2.40 -4.46 0.61
C ALA A 39 -3.20 -3.46 1.45
N PHE A 40 -2.66 -3.17 2.63
CA PHE A 40 -3.10 -2.05 3.45
C PHE A 40 -1.96 -1.03 3.58
N VAL A 41 -2.29 0.25 3.50
CA VAL A 41 -1.36 1.39 3.62
C VAL A 41 -1.92 2.40 4.62
#